data_AF-A0A1F9Z976-F1
#
_entry.id   AF-A0A1F9Z976-F1
#
_cell.length_a   1.000
_cell.length_b   1.000
_cell.length_c   1.000
_cell.angle_alpha   90.00
_cell.angle_beta   90.00
_cell.angle_gamma   90.00
#
_symmetry.space_group_name_H-M   'P 1'
#
loop_
_entity.id
_entity.type
_entity.pdbx_description
1 polymer ?
#
loop_
_entity_poly.entity_id
_entity_poly.type
_entity_poly.pdbx_seq_one_letter_code
_entity_poly.pdbx_strand_id
1 'polypeptide(L)' 'MPEVAFPRRVTFAFYSILFLAGVIFYVAWGLAYGSWYLLAPEWIGVYAVTVILVGFGLVGMLLHRR' A
#
# COMPACT_ATOMS: atom_id res chain seq x y z
N MET A 1 6.95 -18.35 -24.95
CA MET A 1 6.27 -18.18 -23.64
C MET A 1 4.86 -17.70 -23.94
N PRO A 2 3.78 -18.42 -23.59
CA PRO A 2 2.44 -17.88 -23.77
C PRO A 2 2.31 -16.65 -22.86
N GLU A 3 2.01 -15.51 -23.46
CA GLU A 3 1.74 -14.25 -22.76
C GLU A 3 0.45 -14.44 -21.97
N VAL A 4 0.58 -14.75 -20.68
CA VAL A 4 -0.57 -14.75 -19.77
C VAL A 4 -0.98 -13.30 -19.62
N ALA A 5 -1.91 -12.86 -20.48
CA ALA A 5 -2.56 -11.57 -20.35
C ALA A 5 -3.36 -11.59 -19.04
N PHE A 6 -2.69 -11.23 -17.94
CA PHE A 6 -3.32 -11.16 -16.63
C PHE A 6 -4.51 -10.21 -16.74
N PRO A 7 -5.73 -10.64 -16.35
CA PRO A 7 -6.90 -9.81 -16.49
C PRO A 7 -6.66 -8.53 -15.69
N ARG A 8 -6.69 -7.37 -16.35
CA ARG A 8 -6.40 -6.05 -15.74
C ARG A 8 -7.21 -5.80 -14.46
N ARG A 9 -8.40 -6.39 -14.39
CA ARG A 9 -9.27 -6.39 -13.21
C ARG A 9 -8.65 -7.07 -11.98
N VAL A 10 -7.94 -8.18 -12.16
CA VAL A 10 -7.23 -8.90 -11.09
C VAL A 10 -6.05 -8.08 -10.59
N THR A 11 -5.30 -7.48 -11.51
CA THR A 11 -4.17 -6.60 -11.16
C THR A 11 -4.64 -5.37 -10.40
N PHE A 12 -5.72 -4.72 -10.84
CA PHE A 12 -6.34 -3.61 -10.13
C PHE A 12 -6.80 -4.03 -8.72
N ALA A 13 -7.47 -5.17 -8.59
CA ALA A 13 -7.92 -5.69 -7.31
C ALA A 13 -6.74 -5.97 -6.35
N PHE A 14 -5.64 -6.55 -6.86
CA PHE A 14 -4.42 -6.76 -6.07
C PHE A 14 -3.86 -5.44 -5.52
N TYR A 15 -3.70 -4.43 -6.37
CA TYR A 15 -3.22 -3.12 -5.92
C TYR A 15 -4.19 -2.39 -4.99
N SER A 16 -5.49 -2.62 -5.14
CA SER A 16 -6.52 -2.11 -4.22
C SER A 16 -6.37 -2.71 -2.82
N ILE A 17 -6.13 -4.02 -2.74
CA ILE A 17 -5.87 -4.71 -1.47
C ILE A 17 -4.56 -4.22 -0.86
N LEU A 18 -3.51 -4.05 -1.67
CA LEU A 18 -2.22 -3.54 -1.21
C LEU A 18 -2.34 -2.14 -0.59
N PHE A 19 -3.09 -1.26 -1.25
CA PHE A 19 -3.40 0.08 -0.76
C PHE A 19 -4.18 0.02 0.56
N LEU A 20 -5.25 -0.78 0.61
CA LEU A 20 -6.08 -0.93 1.79
C LEU A 20 -5.27 -1.50 2.98
N ALA A 21 -4.39 -2.48 2.72
CA ALA A 21 -3.50 -3.03 3.73
C ALA A 21 -2.55 -1.97 4.29
N GLY A 22 -1.99 -1.09 3.44
CA GLY A 22 -1.16 0.03 3.87
C GLY A 22 -1.93 1.02 4.77
N VAL A 23 -3.17 1.34 4.42
CA VAL A 23 -4.04 2.21 5.23
C VAL A 23 -4.35 1.57 6.59
N ILE A 24 -4.77 0.29 6.60
CA ILE A 24 -5.09 -0.45 7.82
C ILE A 24 -3.84 -0.55 8.71
N PHE A 25 -2.69 -0.87 8.14
CA PHE A 25 -1.42 -0.94 8.87
C PHE A 25 -1.09 0.38 9.56
N TYR A 26 -1.19 1.51 8.83
CA TYR A 26 -0.90 2.83 9.41
C TYR A 26 -1.85 3.19 10.55
N VAL A 27 -3.15 2.96 10.37
CA VAL A 27 -4.16 3.24 11.40
C VAL A 27 -3.96 2.34 12.63
N ALA A 28 -3.74 1.04 12.42
CA ALA A 28 -3.51 0.09 13.51
C ALA A 28 -2.24 0.45 14.29
N TRP A 29 -1.16 0.81 13.60
CA TRP A 29 0.07 1.27 14.23
C TRP A 29 -0.16 2.56 15.03
N GLY A 30 -0.86 3.55 14.47
CA GLY A 30 -1.11 4.82 15.15
C GLY A 30 -1.93 4.67 16.43
N LEU A 31 -2.90 3.75 16.42
CA LEU A 31 -3.67 3.38 17.60
C LEU A 31 -2.84 2.61 18.63
N ALA A 32 -1.98 1.68 18.20
CA ALA A 32 -1.19 0.84 19.09
C ALA A 32 -0.06 1.61 19.82
N TYR A 33 0.56 2.57 19.14
CA TYR A 33 1.72 3.31 19.67
C TYR A 33 1.37 4.75 20.10
N GLY A 34 0.13 5.19 19.90
CA GLY A 34 -0.33 6.54 20.28
C GLY A 34 0.37 7.67 19.50
N SER A 35 1.05 7.35 18.40
CA SER A 35 1.80 8.29 17.58
C SER A 35 1.25 8.27 16.16
N TRP A 36 1.10 9.46 15.57
CA TRP A 36 0.70 9.60 14.17
C TRP A 36 1.85 10.15 13.31
N TYR A 37 2.99 10.47 13.93
CA TYR A 37 4.10 11.14 13.29
C TYR A 37 5.09 10.13 12.69
N LEU A 38 4.88 9.80 11.41
CA LEU A 38 5.72 8.85 10.67
C LEU A 38 7.12 9.36 10.35
N LEU A 39 7.32 10.68 10.34
CA LEU A 39 8.60 11.29 9.98
C LEU A 39 9.60 11.31 11.15
N ALA A 40 9.22 10.76 12.31
CA ALA A 40 10.16 10.58 13.41
C ALA A 40 11.21 9.51 13.04
N PRO A 41 12.50 9.72 13.36
CA PRO A 41 13.54 8.74 13.11
C PRO A 41 13.26 7.38 13.75
N GLU A 42 12.60 7.36 14.92
CA GLU A 42 12.23 6.11 15.61
C GLU A 42 11.27 5.22 14.79
N TRP A 43 10.51 5.81 13.87
CA TRP A 43 9.44 5.13 13.13
C TRP A 43 9.77 4.88 11.66
N ILE A 44 11.05 4.96 11.28
CA ILE A 44 11.48 4.84 9.88
C ILE A 44 11.03 3.52 9.22
N GLY A 45 10.93 2.43 10.00
CA GLY A 45 10.38 1.16 9.52
C GLY A 45 8.89 1.23 9.18
N VAL A 46 8.10 1.87 10.05
CA VAL A 46 6.66 2.06 9.84
C VAL A 46 6.42 2.97 8.64
N TYR A 47 7.23 4.04 8.53
CA TYR A 47 7.24 4.92 7.38
C TYR A 47 7.52 4.14 6.09
N ALA A 48 8.60 3.35 6.04
CA ALA A 48 8.96 2.59 4.85
C ALA A 48 7.84 1.63 4.42
N VAL A 49 7.27 0.86 5.36
CA VAL A 49 6.18 -0.08 5.07
C VAL A 49 4.93 0.66 4.59
N THR A 50 4.54 1.74 5.27
CA THR A 50 3.35 2.53 4.90
C THR A 50 3.51 3.14 3.51
N VAL A 51 4.64 3.79 3.25
CA VAL A 51 4.93 4.44 1.96
C VAL A 51 4.99 3.43 0.82
N ILE A 52 5.58 2.26 1.04
CA ILE A 52 5.62 1.20 0.03
C ILE A 52 4.21 0.68 -0.24
N LEU A 53 3.45 0.25 0.77
CA LEU A 53 2.13 -0.34 0.56
C LEU A 53 1.14 0.66 -0.05
N VAL A 54 1.09 1.88 0.48
CA VAL A 54 0.20 2.94 0.01
C VAL A 54 0.65 3.45 -1.35
N GLY A 55 1.94 3.71 -1.52
CA GLY A 55 2.52 4.25 -2.76
C GLY A 55 2.37 3.27 -3.93
N PHE A 56 2.82 2.02 -3.77
CA PHE A 56 2.66 1.00 -4.81
C PHE A 56 1.19 0.64 -5.04
N GLY A 57 0.36 0.63 -4.00
CA GLY A 57 -1.07 0.42 -4.12
C GLY A 57 -1.74 1.51 -4.97
N LEU A 58 -1.49 2.79 -4.66
CA LEU A 58 -2.01 3.92 -5.43
C LEU A 58 -1.52 3.93 -6.88
N VAL A 59 -0.20 3.80 -7.09
CA VAL A 59 0.39 3.82 -8.43
C VAL A 59 -0.12 2.64 -9.26
N GLY A 60 -0.20 1.45 -8.66
CA GLY A 60 -0.69 0.26 -9.33
C GLY A 60 -2.17 0.36 -9.70
N MET A 61 -3.01 0.93 -8.83
CA MET A 61 -4.41 1.25 -9.15
C MET A 61 -4.51 2.27 -10.28
N LEU A 62 -3.72 3.35 -10.23
CA LEU A 62 -3.73 4.42 -11.25
C LEU A 62 -3.35 3.88 -12.64
N LEU A 63 -2.35 3.00 -12.70
CA LEU A 63 -1.88 2.38 -13.94
C LEU A 63 -2.92 1.44 -14.56
N HIS A 64 -3.75 0.78 -13.74
CA HIS A 64 -4.71 -0.23 -14.17
C HIS A 64 -6.18 0.22 -14.11
N ARG A 65 -6.45 1.53 -13.97
CA ARG A 65 -7.82 2.06 -13.85
C ARG A 65 -8.59 2.16 -15.18
N ARG A 66 -7.87 2.21 -16.30
CA ARG A 66 -8.43 2.26 -17.67
C ARG A 66 -8.37 0.87 -18.27
#